data_AF-A0A385MUK2-F1
#
_entry.id   AF-A0A385MUK2-F1
#
_cell.length_a   1.000
_cell.length_b   1.000
_cell.length_c   1.000
_cell.angle_alpha   90.00
_cell.angle_beta   90.00
_cell.angle_gamma   90.00
#
_symmetry.space_group_name_H-M   'P 1'
#
loop_
_entity.id
_entity.type
_entity.pdbx_description
1 polymer ?
#
loop_
_entity_poly.entity_id
_entity_poly.type
_entity_poly.pdbx_seq_one_letter_code
_entity_poly.pdbx_strand_id
1 'polypeptide(L)'
;MANPITWRNVAAPNFGTANLQYNQGGNMITDGLDRLAGVVQGIGQSRQNEAAQMKDYQTQQFMNRIMGQNSLDGFNNFNQQIQNDLAPLGAGQVDTQKVLQALGQRKNTLQDNWTTDTAFNNAQATEAERPYIQAFNDLLGRRDFAGAQSYLDANKGNIRDTGSLLQTLNTQQRSYNEQQKQDNLDWQRDNVGDLTRNILKQVDNPDRVETILKTELSRNGITGDRLSTALKNAIPEWERIHTLNRPARERLDGVAQYNQQALDNFDRETQLGVAGFGNIAADDATQWQSTGNSTSSVISDIMDNVTKTSSWYTDDLDRSDVKNALTEAKSAIIRDNPEIKEFLTGPEADNFLGIALKRAYDVTGNDTGRVLIDKDSDVLKEAIVDQIKNGGELLLALQKQGTYRATRLKDRKRLESESGNALKILESALRKAQEDRL
;
A
#
# COMPACT_ATOMS: atom_id res chain seq x y z
N MET A 1 42.70 19.08 -186.01
CA MET A 1 41.39 19.13 -185.32
C MET A 1 41.39 18.05 -184.25
N ALA A 2 41.39 18.45 -182.98
CA ALA A 2 41.16 17.63 -181.79
C ALA A 2 40.84 18.60 -180.64
N ASN A 3 39.66 18.48 -180.03
CA ASN A 3 39.25 19.26 -178.86
C ASN A 3 39.61 18.49 -177.56
N PRO A 4 40.11 19.14 -176.49
CA PRO A 4 40.26 18.51 -175.18
C PRO A 4 39.05 18.75 -174.26
N ILE A 5 38.67 17.69 -173.53
CA ILE A 5 37.53 17.56 -172.61
C ILE A 5 37.87 18.08 -171.20
N THR A 6 36.88 18.62 -170.49
CA THR A 6 36.95 19.32 -169.19
C THR A 6 36.80 18.41 -167.96
N TRP A 7 37.42 18.84 -166.84
CA TRP A 7 37.66 18.13 -165.57
C TRP A 7 36.45 17.89 -164.63
N ARG A 8 35.20 17.84 -165.11
CA ARG A 8 34.04 17.51 -164.25
C ARG A 8 33.72 16.02 -164.26
N ASN A 9 34.46 15.21 -163.50
CA ASN A 9 34.02 13.92 -162.94
C ASN A 9 35.08 13.30 -162.00
N VAL A 10 35.08 13.67 -160.72
CA VAL A 10 35.65 12.85 -159.64
C VAL A 10 34.74 12.99 -158.41
N ALA A 11 34.14 11.89 -157.97
CA ALA A 11 33.29 11.83 -156.78
C ALA A 11 34.14 11.92 -155.49
N ALA A 12 33.80 12.83 -154.58
CA ALA A 12 34.39 12.93 -153.25
C ALA A 12 33.47 12.25 -152.20
N PRO A 13 34.00 11.48 -151.21
CA PRO A 13 33.18 10.76 -150.23
C PRO A 13 32.54 11.67 -149.16
N ASN A 14 31.33 11.31 -148.72
CA ASN A 14 30.55 11.94 -147.65
C ASN A 14 30.98 11.44 -146.25
N PHE A 15 31.27 12.36 -145.30
CA PHE A 15 31.76 12.07 -143.94
C PHE A 15 30.67 11.83 -142.87
N GLY A 16 29.37 11.74 -143.25
CA GLY A 16 28.26 11.58 -142.28
C GLY A 16 28.19 10.22 -141.57
N THR A 17 28.79 9.15 -142.12
CA THR A 17 28.72 7.78 -141.55
C THR A 17 29.70 7.53 -140.40
N ALA A 18 30.82 8.26 -140.36
CA ALA A 18 31.83 8.10 -139.31
C ALA A 18 31.33 8.56 -137.92
N ASN A 19 30.43 9.55 -137.88
CA ASN A 19 29.93 10.12 -136.61
C ASN A 19 28.83 9.25 -135.96
N LEU A 20 28.10 8.45 -136.76
CA LEU A 20 27.07 7.53 -136.27
C LEU A 20 27.68 6.28 -135.63
N GLN A 21 28.78 5.77 -136.20
CA GLN A 21 29.55 4.66 -135.64
C GLN A 21 30.24 5.03 -134.32
N TYR A 22 30.72 6.26 -134.17
CA TYR A 22 31.35 6.72 -132.93
C TYR A 22 30.36 6.83 -131.77
N ASN A 23 29.15 7.35 -132.03
CA ASN A 23 28.09 7.44 -131.00
C ASN A 23 27.52 6.07 -130.60
N GLN A 24 27.38 5.14 -131.55
CA GLN A 24 26.97 3.77 -131.25
C GLN A 24 28.06 2.99 -130.48
N GLY A 25 29.34 3.21 -130.81
CA GLY A 25 30.46 2.69 -130.03
C GLY A 25 30.51 3.23 -128.60
N GLY A 26 30.29 4.55 -128.42
CA GLY A 26 30.25 5.17 -127.10
C GLY A 26 29.16 4.62 -126.18
N ASN A 27 27.95 4.39 -126.71
CA ASN A 27 26.83 3.84 -125.93
C ASN A 27 27.03 2.35 -125.58
N MET A 28 27.59 1.54 -126.50
CA MET A 28 27.87 0.13 -126.21
C MET A 28 29.01 -0.04 -125.20
N ILE A 29 30.00 0.86 -125.21
CA ILE A 29 31.08 0.88 -124.20
C ILE A 29 30.53 1.29 -122.83
N THR A 30 29.63 2.28 -122.79
CA THR A 30 29.01 2.74 -121.54
C THR A 30 28.11 1.66 -120.92
N ASP A 31 27.25 1.02 -121.71
CA ASP A 31 26.41 -0.10 -121.24
C ASP A 31 27.24 -1.32 -120.78
N GLY A 32 28.37 -1.58 -121.45
CA GLY A 32 29.32 -2.62 -121.04
C GLY A 32 29.99 -2.33 -119.71
N LEU A 33 30.35 -1.06 -119.47
CA LEU A 33 30.95 -0.60 -118.21
C LEU A 33 29.93 -0.62 -117.06
N ASP A 34 28.67 -0.23 -117.30
CA ASP A 34 27.62 -0.27 -116.28
C ASP A 34 27.25 -1.69 -115.85
N ARG A 35 27.21 -2.65 -116.79
CA ARG A 35 27.03 -4.07 -116.47
C ARG A 35 28.20 -4.64 -115.68
N LEU A 36 29.43 -4.23 -116.01
CA LEU A 36 30.62 -4.61 -115.26
C LEU A 36 30.58 -4.02 -113.84
N ALA A 37 30.16 -2.76 -113.70
CA ALA A 37 29.97 -2.11 -112.40
C ALA A 37 28.91 -2.81 -111.55
N GLY A 38 27.78 -3.25 -112.14
CA GLY A 38 26.75 -4.02 -111.45
C GLY A 38 27.21 -5.40 -110.98
N VAL A 39 28.01 -6.11 -111.78
CA VAL A 39 28.62 -7.41 -111.37
C VAL A 39 29.65 -7.21 -110.25
N VAL A 40 30.48 -6.16 -110.33
CA VAL A 40 31.46 -5.82 -109.29
C VAL A 40 30.75 -5.43 -107.98
N GLN A 41 29.65 -4.68 -108.05
CA GLN A 41 28.81 -4.37 -106.89
C GLN A 41 28.13 -5.61 -106.29
N GLY A 42 27.63 -6.53 -107.13
CA GLY A 42 27.05 -7.80 -106.69
C GLY A 42 28.06 -8.75 -106.01
N ILE A 43 29.29 -8.83 -106.53
CA ILE A 43 30.39 -9.59 -105.89
C ILE A 43 30.80 -8.94 -104.56
N GLY A 44 30.82 -7.60 -104.50
CA GLY A 44 31.05 -6.86 -103.26
C GLY A 44 29.98 -7.15 -102.19
N GLN A 45 28.71 -7.16 -102.58
CA GLN A 45 27.59 -7.50 -101.68
C GLN A 45 27.62 -8.97 -101.24
N SER A 46 27.93 -9.92 -102.14
CA SER A 46 28.07 -11.34 -101.77
C SER A 46 29.19 -11.55 -100.74
N ARG A 47 30.37 -10.93 -100.96
CA ARG A 47 31.49 -11.01 -100.01
C ARG A 47 31.18 -10.36 -98.67
N GLN A 48 30.43 -9.25 -98.67
CA GLN A 48 29.96 -8.63 -97.44
C GLN A 48 28.96 -9.53 -96.69
N ASN A 49 28.06 -10.20 -97.42
CA ASN A 49 27.10 -11.14 -96.84
C ASN A 49 27.79 -12.41 -96.29
N GLU A 50 28.75 -12.97 -97.01
CA GLU A 50 29.57 -14.12 -96.55
C GLU A 50 30.39 -13.74 -95.31
N ALA A 51 31.02 -12.56 -95.30
CA ALA A 51 31.75 -12.07 -94.13
C ALA A 51 30.83 -11.84 -92.93
N ALA A 52 29.61 -11.32 -93.15
CA ALA A 52 28.61 -11.14 -92.11
C ALA A 52 28.10 -12.50 -91.56
N GLN A 53 27.88 -13.50 -92.42
CA GLN A 53 27.48 -14.85 -92.01
C GLN A 53 28.58 -15.56 -91.22
N MET A 54 29.84 -15.44 -91.65
CA MET A 54 30.99 -15.99 -90.92
C MET A 54 31.14 -15.31 -89.56
N LYS A 55 30.96 -13.99 -89.50
CA LYS A 55 30.97 -13.23 -88.25
C LYS A 55 29.87 -13.67 -87.29
N ASP A 56 28.66 -13.85 -87.80
CA ASP A 56 27.53 -14.32 -87.00
C ASP A 56 27.75 -15.75 -86.50
N TYR A 57 28.21 -16.66 -87.36
CA TYR A 57 28.56 -18.03 -86.98
C TYR A 57 29.62 -18.06 -85.87
N GLN A 58 30.73 -17.32 -86.01
CA GLN A 58 31.77 -17.26 -84.98
C GLN A 58 31.23 -16.65 -83.68
N THR A 59 30.42 -15.60 -83.78
CA THR A 59 29.74 -15.01 -82.61
C THR A 59 28.85 -16.03 -81.92
N GLN A 60 28.04 -16.80 -82.65
CA GLN A 60 27.19 -17.86 -82.11
C GLN A 60 28.00 -18.99 -81.46
N GLN A 61 29.17 -19.36 -81.99
CA GLN A 61 30.07 -20.32 -81.35
C GLN A 61 30.54 -19.84 -79.97
N PHE A 62 30.92 -18.56 -79.85
CA PHE A 62 31.25 -17.97 -78.55
C PHE A 62 30.04 -17.93 -77.61
N MET A 63 28.86 -17.55 -78.10
CA MET A 63 27.63 -17.55 -77.32
C MET A 63 27.30 -18.94 -76.77
N ASN A 64 27.42 -19.99 -77.58
CA ASN A 64 27.17 -21.37 -77.16
C ASN A 64 28.18 -21.83 -76.10
N ARG A 65 29.47 -21.46 -76.24
CA ARG A 65 30.51 -21.75 -75.23
C ARG A 65 30.25 -21.02 -73.91
N ILE A 66 29.77 -19.77 -73.95
CA ILE A 66 29.36 -18.99 -72.77
C ILE A 66 28.19 -19.68 -72.06
N MET A 67 27.15 -20.06 -72.80
CA MET A 67 25.97 -20.73 -72.25
C MET A 67 26.27 -22.12 -71.68
N GLY A 68 27.30 -22.80 -72.18
CA GLY A 68 27.75 -24.10 -71.67
C GLY A 68 28.43 -24.06 -70.30
N GLN A 69 28.77 -22.88 -69.75
CA GLN A 69 29.38 -22.77 -68.43
C GLN A 69 28.32 -22.85 -67.33
N ASN A 70 28.34 -23.93 -66.54
CA ASN A 70 27.31 -24.22 -65.54
C ASN A 70 27.70 -23.89 -64.09
N SER A 71 28.93 -23.44 -63.85
CA SER A 71 29.41 -23.04 -62.52
C SER A 71 30.17 -21.72 -62.58
N LEU A 72 30.22 -20.99 -61.46
CA LEU A 72 31.00 -19.75 -61.34
C LEU A 72 32.50 -20.00 -61.55
N ASP A 73 33.03 -21.11 -61.04
CA ASP A 73 34.45 -21.46 -61.22
C ASP A 73 34.77 -21.81 -62.68
N GLY A 74 33.91 -22.60 -63.33
CA GLY A 74 34.03 -22.91 -64.76
C GLY A 74 33.93 -21.64 -65.61
N PHE A 75 32.99 -20.76 -65.27
CA PHE A 75 32.83 -19.46 -65.93
C PHE A 75 34.05 -18.55 -65.74
N ASN A 76 34.64 -18.47 -64.55
CA ASN A 76 35.81 -17.63 -64.28
C ASN A 76 37.04 -18.10 -65.07
N ASN A 77 37.28 -19.42 -65.10
CA ASN A 77 38.35 -20.02 -65.91
C ASN A 77 38.12 -19.77 -67.40
N PHE A 78 36.88 -19.96 -67.86
CA PHE A 78 36.50 -19.71 -69.25
C PHE A 78 36.62 -18.22 -69.63
N ASN A 79 36.24 -17.29 -68.76
CA ASN A 79 36.33 -15.86 -69.01
C ASN A 79 37.79 -15.38 -69.17
N GLN A 80 38.73 -15.97 -68.44
CA GLN A 80 40.16 -15.70 -68.64
C GLN A 80 40.66 -16.24 -69.99
N GLN A 81 40.20 -17.43 -70.37
CA GLN A 81 40.55 -18.04 -71.67
C GLN A 81 39.96 -17.25 -72.85
N ILE A 82 38.69 -16.84 -72.76
CA ILE A 82 37.98 -16.18 -73.86
C ILE A 82 38.57 -14.80 -74.17
N GLN A 83 39.13 -14.10 -73.17
CA GLN A 83 39.82 -12.83 -73.38
C GLN A 83 41.07 -13.00 -74.25
N ASN A 84 41.78 -14.12 -74.09
CA ASN A 84 42.92 -14.47 -74.93
C ASN A 84 42.47 -14.95 -76.33
N ASP A 85 41.35 -15.66 -76.43
CA ASP A 85 40.78 -16.12 -77.70
C ASP A 85 40.20 -14.97 -78.55
N LEU A 86 39.64 -13.92 -77.91
CA LEU A 86 39.01 -12.78 -78.59
C LEU A 86 40.02 -11.72 -79.07
N ALA A 87 41.15 -11.56 -78.36
CA ALA A 87 42.17 -10.58 -78.68
C ALA A 87 42.70 -10.64 -80.14
N PRO A 88 42.97 -11.82 -80.73
CA PRO A 88 43.46 -11.91 -82.11
C PRO A 88 42.38 -11.81 -83.22
N LEU A 89 41.09 -11.96 -82.89
CA LEU A 89 40.02 -12.09 -83.91
C LEU A 89 39.50 -10.74 -84.45
N GLY A 90 39.72 -9.62 -83.75
CA GLY A 90 39.36 -8.27 -84.21
C GLY A 90 37.85 -8.03 -84.44
N ALA A 91 37.45 -6.76 -84.60
CA ALA A 91 36.04 -6.36 -84.74
C ALA A 91 35.38 -6.81 -86.07
N GLY A 92 36.19 -7.24 -87.04
CA GLY A 92 35.75 -7.70 -88.36
C GLY A 92 35.27 -9.16 -88.39
N GLN A 93 35.76 -10.02 -87.48
CA GLN A 93 35.45 -11.44 -87.49
C GLN A 93 34.45 -11.86 -86.41
N VAL A 94 34.34 -11.11 -85.30
CA VAL A 94 33.41 -11.42 -84.20
C VAL A 94 32.73 -10.14 -83.72
N ASP A 95 31.45 -10.22 -83.33
CA ASP A 95 30.77 -9.15 -82.61
C ASP A 95 31.15 -9.17 -81.13
N THR A 96 32.30 -8.57 -80.82
CA THR A 96 32.89 -8.56 -79.48
C THR A 96 31.96 -7.94 -78.43
N GLN A 97 31.14 -6.96 -78.81
CA GLN A 97 30.18 -6.33 -77.90
C GLN A 97 29.08 -7.31 -77.50
N LYS A 98 28.51 -8.07 -78.44
CA LYS A 98 27.52 -9.11 -78.12
C LYS A 98 28.12 -10.21 -77.22
N VAL A 99 29.34 -10.65 -77.50
CA VAL A 99 30.03 -11.66 -76.68
C VAL A 99 30.27 -11.15 -75.24
N LEU A 100 30.72 -9.91 -75.08
CA LEU A 100 30.92 -9.30 -73.75
C LEU A 100 29.59 -9.10 -72.99
N GLN A 101 28.52 -8.69 -73.67
CA GLN A 101 27.19 -8.58 -73.07
C GLN A 101 26.68 -9.95 -72.60
N ALA A 102 26.87 -11.00 -73.40
CA ALA A 102 26.48 -12.36 -73.04
C ALA A 102 27.29 -12.93 -71.87
N LEU A 103 28.60 -12.63 -71.80
CA LEU A 103 29.43 -12.95 -70.64
C LEU A 103 28.89 -12.28 -69.37
N GLY A 104 28.56 -10.99 -69.45
CA GLY A 104 27.97 -10.24 -68.34
C GLY A 104 26.64 -10.84 -67.86
N GLN A 105 25.73 -11.13 -68.80
CA GLN A 105 24.43 -11.75 -68.50
C GLN A 105 24.60 -13.13 -67.86
N ARG A 106 25.45 -14.00 -68.43
CA ARG A 106 25.66 -15.35 -67.89
C ARG A 106 26.28 -15.31 -66.49
N LYS A 107 27.23 -14.40 -66.25
CA LYS A 107 27.81 -14.20 -64.92
C LYS A 107 26.72 -13.87 -63.90
N ASN A 108 25.85 -12.90 -64.20
CA ASN A 108 24.75 -12.51 -63.31
C ASN A 108 23.81 -13.70 -63.05
N THR A 109 23.40 -14.44 -64.10
CA THR A 109 22.56 -15.64 -63.94
C THR A 109 23.21 -16.70 -63.05
N LEU A 110 24.52 -16.95 -63.19
CA LEU A 110 25.23 -17.92 -62.35
C LEU A 110 25.33 -17.43 -60.88
N GLN A 111 25.51 -16.13 -60.66
CA GLN A 111 25.48 -15.54 -59.31
C GLN A 111 24.09 -15.65 -58.67
N ASP A 112 23.04 -15.38 -59.44
CA ASP A 112 21.66 -15.51 -58.98
C ASP A 112 21.31 -16.96 -58.63
N ASN A 113 21.68 -17.92 -59.50
CA ASN A 113 21.50 -19.34 -59.25
C ASN A 113 22.25 -19.79 -58.00
N TRP A 114 23.53 -19.42 -57.85
CA TRP A 114 24.32 -19.77 -56.67
C TRP A 114 23.72 -19.21 -55.38
N THR A 115 23.24 -17.96 -55.42
CA THR A 115 22.60 -17.31 -54.27
C THR A 115 21.29 -18.03 -53.91
N THR A 116 20.50 -18.40 -54.92
CA THR A 116 19.23 -19.12 -54.77
C THR A 116 19.45 -20.53 -54.21
N ASP A 117 20.43 -21.27 -54.73
CA ASP A 117 20.78 -22.61 -54.26
C ASP A 117 21.30 -22.56 -52.82
N THR A 118 22.14 -21.57 -52.49
CA THR A 118 22.65 -21.37 -51.13
C THR A 118 21.50 -21.04 -50.17
N ALA A 119 20.57 -20.16 -50.58
CA ALA A 119 19.39 -19.83 -49.78
C ALA A 119 18.48 -21.06 -49.58
N PHE A 120 18.27 -21.87 -50.63
CA PHE A 120 17.50 -23.10 -50.56
C PHE A 120 18.14 -24.13 -49.63
N ASN A 121 19.44 -24.37 -49.75
CA ASN A 121 20.19 -25.29 -48.88
C ASN A 121 20.16 -24.82 -47.43
N ASN A 122 20.28 -23.51 -47.19
CA ASN A 122 20.14 -22.93 -45.86
C ASN A 122 18.73 -23.12 -45.30
N ALA A 123 17.69 -22.95 -46.12
CA ALA A 123 16.30 -23.17 -45.72
C ALA A 123 16.03 -24.66 -45.39
N GLN A 124 16.54 -25.60 -46.20
CA GLN A 124 16.47 -27.03 -45.91
C GLN A 124 17.18 -27.38 -44.61
N ALA A 125 18.39 -26.86 -44.39
CA ALA A 125 19.11 -27.08 -43.14
C ALA A 125 18.34 -26.51 -41.94
N THR A 126 17.74 -25.32 -42.07
CA THR A 126 16.89 -24.73 -41.00
C THR A 126 15.65 -25.58 -40.71
N GLU A 127 14.98 -26.13 -41.73
CA GLU A 127 13.83 -27.02 -41.51
C GLU A 127 14.24 -28.34 -40.85
N ALA A 128 15.43 -28.87 -41.18
CA ALA A 128 15.99 -30.05 -40.52
C ALA A 128 16.38 -29.79 -39.05
N GLU A 129 16.81 -28.57 -38.72
CA GLU A 129 17.16 -28.13 -37.36
C GLU A 129 15.92 -27.89 -36.48
N ARG A 130 14.81 -27.49 -37.10
CA ARG A 130 13.56 -27.09 -36.43
C ARG A 130 13.08 -28.05 -35.33
N PRO A 131 12.97 -29.38 -35.53
CA PRO A 131 12.53 -30.28 -34.46
C PRO A 131 13.47 -30.26 -33.24
N TYR A 132 14.78 -30.08 -33.46
CA TYR A 132 15.75 -30.01 -32.37
C TYR A 132 15.62 -28.69 -31.60
N ILE A 133 15.46 -27.57 -32.31
CA ILE A 133 15.26 -26.26 -31.70
C ILE A 133 13.93 -26.23 -30.92
N GLN A 134 12.87 -26.84 -31.45
CA GLN A 134 11.58 -26.95 -30.76
C GLN A 134 11.68 -27.77 -29.47
N ALA A 135 12.29 -28.95 -29.51
CA ALA A 135 12.48 -29.78 -28.32
C ALA A 135 13.33 -29.07 -27.24
N PHE A 136 14.36 -28.34 -27.64
CA PHE A 136 15.15 -27.50 -26.73
C PHE A 136 14.30 -26.39 -26.10
N ASN A 137 13.51 -25.67 -26.90
CA ASN A 137 12.63 -24.61 -26.40
C ASN A 137 11.51 -25.15 -25.49
N ASP A 138 11.01 -26.37 -25.74
CA ASP A 138 10.03 -27.03 -24.88
C ASP A 138 10.62 -27.35 -23.50
N LEU A 139 11.88 -27.79 -23.43
CA LEU A 139 12.59 -28.02 -22.17
C LEU A 139 12.80 -26.70 -21.41
N LEU A 140 13.17 -25.63 -22.11
CA LEU A 140 13.24 -24.28 -21.51
C LEU A 140 11.88 -23.80 -21.00
N GLY A 141 10.81 -24.00 -21.77
CA GLY A 141 9.45 -23.66 -21.38
C GLY A 141 8.97 -24.40 -20.12
N ARG A 142 9.47 -25.62 -19.90
CA ARG A 142 9.24 -26.40 -18.68
C ARG A 142 10.19 -26.06 -17.54
N ARG A 143 11.12 -25.12 -17.73
CA ARG A 143 12.17 -24.72 -16.78
C ARG A 143 13.15 -25.86 -16.44
N ASP A 144 13.27 -26.85 -17.31
CA ASP A 144 14.24 -27.93 -17.18
C ASP A 144 15.59 -27.51 -17.82
N PHE A 145 16.32 -26.62 -17.14
CA PHE A 145 17.58 -26.08 -17.65
C PHE A 145 18.67 -27.16 -17.79
N ALA A 146 18.70 -28.15 -16.90
CA ALA A 146 19.65 -29.25 -16.95
C ALA A 146 19.36 -30.20 -18.11
N GLY A 147 18.08 -30.52 -18.34
CA GLY A 147 17.62 -31.26 -19.51
C GLY A 147 17.89 -30.52 -20.81
N ALA A 148 17.60 -29.21 -20.87
CA ALA A 148 17.86 -28.37 -22.04
C ALA A 148 19.37 -28.31 -22.39
N GLN A 149 20.24 -28.19 -21.39
CA GLN A 149 21.69 -28.21 -21.58
C GLN A 149 22.16 -29.57 -22.11
N SER A 150 21.71 -30.65 -21.48
CA SER A 150 22.06 -32.02 -21.89
C SER A 150 21.58 -32.32 -23.32
N TYR A 151 20.38 -31.83 -23.66
CA TYR A 151 19.81 -31.97 -25.00
C TYR A 151 20.61 -31.20 -26.04
N LEU A 152 21.00 -29.96 -25.74
CA LEU A 152 21.84 -29.16 -26.64
C LEU A 152 23.20 -29.82 -26.85
N ASP A 153 23.81 -30.34 -25.78
CA ASP A 153 25.09 -31.05 -25.82
C ASP A 153 25.03 -32.34 -26.67
N ALA A 154 23.94 -33.11 -26.55
CA ALA A 154 23.72 -34.32 -27.33
C ALA A 154 23.47 -34.06 -28.83
N ASN A 155 22.97 -32.87 -29.19
CA ASN A 155 22.54 -32.54 -30.56
C ASN A 155 23.44 -31.49 -31.25
N LYS A 156 24.64 -31.23 -30.74
CA LYS A 156 25.56 -30.22 -31.31
C LYS A 156 25.91 -30.44 -32.78
N GLY A 157 25.90 -31.68 -33.26
CA GLY A 157 26.15 -32.01 -34.66
C GLY A 157 24.95 -31.74 -35.58
N ASN A 158 23.75 -31.58 -35.03
CA ASN A 158 22.50 -31.41 -35.78
C ASN A 158 22.01 -29.96 -35.80
N ILE A 159 22.68 -29.05 -35.09
CA ILE A 159 22.29 -27.64 -34.94
C ILE A 159 23.50 -26.77 -35.28
N ARG A 160 23.39 -25.92 -36.31
CA ARG A 160 24.50 -25.02 -36.70
C ARG A 160 24.82 -23.96 -35.63
N ASP A 161 23.82 -23.36 -35.00
CA ASP A 161 23.99 -22.26 -34.04
C ASP A 161 23.69 -22.66 -32.58
N THR A 162 24.49 -23.59 -32.06
CA THR A 162 24.41 -24.01 -30.66
C THR A 162 24.81 -22.90 -29.68
N GLY A 163 25.65 -21.95 -30.12
CA GLY A 163 26.12 -20.84 -29.28
C GLY A 163 24.99 -19.90 -28.88
N SER A 164 24.14 -19.50 -29.83
CA SER A 164 22.96 -18.66 -29.56
C SER A 164 21.97 -19.35 -28.62
N LEU A 165 21.71 -20.65 -28.82
CA LEU A 165 20.82 -21.42 -27.93
C LEU A 165 21.39 -21.54 -26.51
N LEU A 166 22.70 -21.76 -26.37
CA LEU A 166 23.36 -21.78 -25.07
C LEU A 166 23.27 -20.42 -24.35
N GLN A 167 23.38 -19.31 -25.08
CA GLN A 167 23.18 -17.98 -24.54
C GLN A 167 21.74 -17.77 -24.05
N THR A 168 20.75 -18.22 -24.82
CA THR A 168 19.33 -18.20 -24.39
C THR A 168 19.12 -19.01 -23.13
N LEU A 169 19.68 -20.22 -23.04
CA LEU A 169 19.60 -21.08 -21.85
C LEU A 169 20.15 -20.37 -20.61
N ASN A 170 21.38 -19.86 -20.71
CA ASN A 170 22.03 -19.17 -19.59
C ASN A 170 21.26 -17.93 -19.15
N THR A 171 20.67 -17.19 -20.10
CA THR A 171 19.87 -15.99 -19.82
C THR A 171 18.58 -16.35 -19.08
N GLN A 172 17.84 -17.36 -19.57
CA GLN A 172 16.60 -17.79 -18.91
C GLN A 172 16.86 -18.40 -17.53
N GLN A 173 17.93 -19.19 -17.37
CA GLN A 173 18.28 -19.77 -16.08
C GLN A 173 18.63 -18.69 -15.04
N ARG A 174 19.40 -17.67 -15.43
CA ARG A 174 19.71 -16.54 -14.54
C ARG A 174 18.45 -15.77 -14.16
N SER A 175 17.63 -15.42 -15.14
CA SER A 175 16.38 -14.70 -14.90
C SER A 175 15.44 -15.47 -13.97
N TYR A 176 15.34 -16.79 -14.15
CA TYR A 176 14.54 -17.65 -13.28
C TYR A 176 15.07 -17.71 -11.85
N ASN A 177 16.39 -17.88 -11.67
CA ASN A 177 17.00 -17.90 -10.34
C ASN A 177 16.84 -16.55 -9.63
N GLU A 178 16.92 -15.44 -10.36
CA GLU A 178 16.72 -14.10 -9.84
C GLU A 178 15.26 -13.86 -9.45
N GLN A 179 14.31 -14.32 -10.27
CA GLN A 179 12.88 -14.31 -9.93
C GLN A 179 12.59 -15.16 -8.68
N GLN A 180 13.09 -16.39 -8.59
CA GLN A 180 12.92 -17.22 -7.39
C GLN A 180 13.47 -16.55 -6.13
N LYS A 181 14.64 -15.90 -6.26
CA LYS A 181 15.23 -15.15 -5.15
C LYS A 181 14.32 -14.00 -4.73
N GLN A 182 13.78 -13.25 -5.68
CA GLN A 182 12.86 -12.16 -5.41
C GLN A 182 11.55 -12.66 -4.78
N ASP A 183 10.94 -13.70 -5.34
CA ASP A 183 9.73 -14.33 -4.80
C ASP A 183 9.94 -14.83 -3.37
N ASN A 184 11.10 -15.42 -3.07
CA ASN A 184 11.46 -15.86 -1.72
C ASN A 184 11.67 -14.65 -0.78
N LEU A 185 12.31 -13.58 -1.27
CA LEU A 185 12.50 -12.36 -0.49
C LEU A 185 11.16 -11.68 -0.17
N ASP A 186 10.21 -11.68 -1.11
CA ASP A 186 8.87 -11.11 -0.95
C ASP A 186 8.00 -11.98 -0.05
N TRP A 187 7.99 -13.31 -0.26
CA TRP A 187 7.33 -14.26 0.64
C TRP A 187 7.82 -14.13 2.08
N GLN A 188 9.14 -14.05 2.27
CA GLN A 188 9.72 -13.83 3.59
C GLN A 188 9.35 -12.46 4.16
N ARG A 189 9.28 -11.39 3.35
CA ARG A 189 8.91 -10.06 3.83
C ARG A 189 7.47 -10.03 4.33
N ASP A 190 6.54 -10.60 3.56
CA ASP A 190 5.13 -10.66 3.92
C ASP A 190 4.92 -11.55 5.16
N ASN A 191 5.59 -12.70 5.20
CA ASN A 191 5.55 -13.56 6.38
C ASN A 191 6.19 -12.94 7.61
N VAL A 192 7.27 -12.15 7.50
CA VAL A 192 7.86 -11.46 8.66
C VAL A 192 6.83 -10.52 9.27
N GLY A 193 6.11 -9.74 8.47
CA GLY A 193 5.10 -8.80 8.95
C GLY A 193 3.94 -9.50 9.65
N ASP A 194 3.42 -10.57 9.06
CA ASP A 194 2.29 -11.33 9.62
C ASP A 194 2.70 -12.14 10.84
N LEU A 195 3.85 -12.81 10.80
CA LEU A 195 4.40 -13.54 11.95
C LEU A 195 4.68 -12.58 13.11
N THR A 196 5.29 -11.43 12.83
CA THR A 196 5.54 -10.39 13.84
C THR A 196 4.22 -9.95 14.48
N ARG A 197 3.20 -9.57 13.70
CA ARG A 197 1.90 -9.17 14.26
C ARG A 197 1.24 -10.27 15.08
N ASN A 198 1.26 -11.51 14.59
CA ASN A 198 0.68 -12.65 15.29
C ASN A 198 1.40 -12.95 16.61
N ILE A 199 2.73 -12.90 16.62
CA ILE A 199 3.54 -13.06 17.84
C ILE A 199 3.21 -11.92 18.80
N LEU A 200 3.22 -10.67 18.34
CA LEU A 200 2.97 -9.52 19.19
C LEU A 200 1.60 -9.59 19.87
N LYS A 201 0.54 -10.00 19.14
CA LYS A 201 -0.82 -10.23 19.70
C LYS A 201 -0.88 -11.27 20.83
N GLN A 202 0.12 -12.15 20.97
CA GLN A 202 0.17 -13.21 21.99
C GLN A 202 1.08 -12.87 23.18
N VAL A 203 1.82 -11.77 23.12
CA VAL A 203 2.77 -11.38 24.17
C VAL A 203 2.11 -10.37 25.10
N ASP A 204 1.77 -10.78 26.32
CA ASP A 204 1.11 -9.89 27.28
C ASP A 204 2.06 -8.89 27.97
N ASN A 205 3.36 -9.18 27.98
CA ASN A 205 4.37 -8.40 28.72
C ASN A 205 5.38 -7.75 27.75
N PRO A 206 5.51 -6.40 27.74
CA PRO A 206 6.42 -5.68 26.87
C PRO A 206 7.89 -6.10 27.04
N ASP A 207 8.32 -6.45 28.26
CA ASP A 207 9.71 -6.86 28.55
C ASP A 207 10.09 -8.20 27.86
N ARG A 208 9.09 -9.00 27.47
CA ARG A 208 9.29 -10.29 26.82
C ARG A 208 9.19 -10.22 25.29
N VAL A 209 8.72 -9.09 24.74
CA VAL A 209 8.48 -8.91 23.30
C VAL A 209 9.71 -9.24 22.48
N GLU A 210 10.85 -8.60 22.78
CA GLU A 210 12.07 -8.78 21.99
C GLU A 210 12.58 -10.23 22.04
N THR A 211 12.54 -10.86 23.22
CA THR A 211 13.02 -12.24 23.40
C THR A 211 12.14 -13.26 22.67
N ILE A 212 10.82 -13.15 22.79
CA ILE A 212 9.87 -14.05 22.15
C ILE A 212 9.90 -13.85 20.63
N LEU A 213 9.84 -12.60 20.17
CA LEU A 213 9.88 -12.27 18.75
C LEU A 213 11.18 -12.74 18.09
N LYS A 214 12.34 -12.54 18.75
CA LYS A 214 13.63 -13.04 18.26
C LYS A 214 13.64 -14.55 18.12
N THR A 215 13.12 -15.27 19.11
CA THR A 215 13.09 -16.73 19.13
C THR A 215 12.21 -17.27 18.01
N GLU A 216 10.99 -16.75 17.86
CA GLU A 216 10.03 -17.24 16.87
C GLU A 216 10.40 -16.85 15.44
N LEU A 217 10.89 -15.62 15.20
CA LEU A 217 11.40 -15.24 13.87
C LEU A 217 12.60 -16.10 13.46
N SER A 218 13.53 -16.37 14.39
CA SER A 218 14.68 -17.23 14.11
C SER A 218 14.27 -18.68 13.81
N ARG A 219 13.27 -19.22 14.52
CA ARG A 219 12.70 -20.55 14.24
C ARG A 219 12.09 -20.65 12.85
N ASN A 220 11.58 -19.54 12.33
CA ASN A 220 11.02 -19.43 10.97
C ASN A 220 12.07 -19.02 9.92
N GLY A 221 13.37 -19.09 10.25
CA GLY A 221 14.46 -18.82 9.31
C GLY A 221 14.72 -17.34 9.02
N ILE A 222 14.13 -16.42 9.78
CA ILE A 222 14.32 -14.98 9.61
C ILE A 222 15.55 -14.54 10.39
N THR A 223 16.60 -14.09 9.69
CA THR A 223 17.89 -13.70 10.26
C THR A 223 18.41 -12.36 9.71
N GLY A 224 19.52 -11.86 10.24
CA GLY A 224 20.23 -10.67 9.72
C GLY A 224 19.44 -9.37 9.84
N ASP A 225 19.52 -8.52 8.82
CA ASP A 225 18.92 -7.18 8.81
C ASP A 225 17.39 -7.20 8.96
N ARG A 226 16.73 -8.26 8.47
CA ARG A 226 15.28 -8.44 8.60
C ARG A 226 14.87 -8.68 10.04
N LEU A 227 15.59 -9.57 10.73
CA LEU A 227 15.40 -9.80 12.16
C LEU A 227 15.66 -8.50 12.94
N SER A 228 16.76 -7.81 12.66
CA SER A 228 17.10 -6.53 13.30
C SER A 228 16.00 -5.48 13.11
N THR A 229 15.48 -5.34 11.89
CA THR A 229 14.39 -4.39 11.58
C THR A 229 13.09 -4.74 12.31
N ALA A 230 12.73 -6.04 12.37
CA ALA A 230 11.56 -6.49 13.10
C ALA A 230 11.68 -6.21 14.60
N LEU A 231 12.84 -6.49 15.21
CA LEU A 231 13.09 -6.22 16.62
C LEU A 231 13.05 -4.72 16.94
N LYS A 232 13.65 -3.87 16.08
CA LYS A 232 13.62 -2.41 16.25
C LYS A 232 12.20 -1.83 16.28
N ASN A 233 11.28 -2.41 15.52
CA ASN A 233 9.90 -1.95 15.43
C ASN A 233 8.95 -2.70 16.37
N ALA A 234 9.44 -3.71 17.11
CA ALA A 234 8.61 -4.62 17.89
C ALA A 234 7.86 -3.91 19.04
N ILE A 235 8.56 -3.09 19.82
CA ILE A 235 7.97 -2.37 20.95
C ILE A 235 6.92 -1.34 20.51
N PRO A 236 7.21 -0.43 19.54
CA PRO A 236 6.18 0.49 19.04
C PRO A 236 4.94 -0.22 18.47
N GLU A 237 5.13 -1.33 17.77
CA GLU A 237 4.03 -2.10 17.18
C GLU A 237 3.24 -2.86 18.27
N TRP A 238 3.92 -3.39 19.28
CA TRP A 238 3.28 -3.99 20.45
C TRP A 238 2.41 -2.98 21.19
N GLU A 239 2.94 -1.76 21.44
CA GLU A 239 2.21 -0.66 22.07
C GLU A 239 0.98 -0.27 21.24
N ARG A 240 1.09 -0.25 19.91
CA ARG A 240 -0.03 0.01 19.00
C ARG A 240 -1.14 -1.05 19.11
N ILE A 241 -0.77 -2.30 19.34
CA ILE A 241 -1.72 -3.42 19.49
C ILE A 241 -2.36 -3.40 20.89
N HIS A 242 -1.56 -3.24 21.95
CA HIS A 242 -2.00 -3.49 23.34
C HIS A 242 -2.39 -2.24 24.13
N THR A 243 -2.03 -1.04 23.66
CA THR A 243 -2.44 0.19 24.32
C THR A 243 -3.60 0.83 23.58
N LEU A 244 -4.55 1.40 24.35
CA LEU A 244 -5.64 2.18 23.77
C LEU A 244 -5.07 3.28 22.88
N ASN A 245 -5.54 3.36 21.64
CA ASN A 245 -5.17 4.44 20.74
C ASN A 245 -5.61 5.80 21.33
N ARG A 246 -4.95 6.87 20.89
CA ARG A 246 -5.19 8.22 21.42
C ARG A 246 -6.68 8.63 21.45
N PRO A 247 -7.49 8.42 20.39
CA PRO A 247 -8.92 8.72 20.44
C PRO A 247 -9.70 7.93 21.50
N ALA A 248 -9.33 6.67 21.74
CA ALA A 248 -9.98 5.85 22.77
C ALA A 248 -9.59 6.31 24.19
N ARG A 249 -8.33 6.72 24.40
CA ARG A 249 -7.90 7.35 25.67
C ARG A 249 -8.63 8.67 25.93
N GLU A 250 -8.69 9.55 24.93
CA GLU A 250 -9.41 10.84 25.04
C GLU A 250 -10.90 10.65 25.38
N ARG A 251 -11.54 9.59 24.85
CA ARG A 251 -12.92 9.22 25.22
C ARG A 251 -13.03 8.72 26.66
N LEU A 252 -12.09 7.89 27.12
CA LEU A 252 -12.06 7.39 28.49
C LEU A 252 -11.86 8.53 29.49
N ASP A 253 -10.94 9.45 29.19
CA ASP A 253 -10.67 10.64 29.99
C ASP A 253 -11.90 11.57 30.06
N GLY A 254 -12.60 11.76 28.94
CA GLY A 254 -13.84 12.54 28.91
C GLY A 254 -14.95 11.95 29.78
N VAL A 255 -15.11 10.62 29.79
CA VAL A 255 -16.09 9.94 30.66
C VAL A 255 -15.68 10.01 32.12
N ALA A 256 -14.37 9.88 32.43
CA ALA A 256 -13.87 10.04 33.79
C ALA A 256 -14.11 11.46 34.33
N GLN A 257 -13.88 12.49 33.52
CA GLN A 257 -14.17 13.88 33.87
C GLN A 257 -15.67 14.11 34.12
N TYR A 258 -16.55 13.56 33.29
CA TYR A 258 -17.99 13.67 33.49
C TYR A 258 -18.45 12.99 34.78
N ASN A 259 -17.92 11.80 35.08
CA ASN A 259 -18.22 11.10 36.33
C ASN A 259 -17.75 11.88 37.56
N GLN A 260 -16.57 12.51 37.50
CA GLN A 260 -16.09 13.37 38.58
C GLN A 260 -17.01 14.58 38.79
N GLN A 261 -17.44 15.24 37.72
CA GLN A 261 -18.40 16.35 37.80
C GLN A 261 -19.74 15.93 38.42
N ALA A 262 -20.22 14.71 38.13
CA ALA A 262 -21.43 14.18 38.74
C ALA A 262 -21.28 13.97 40.26
N LEU A 263 -20.13 13.46 40.70
CA LEU A 263 -19.81 13.33 42.13
C LEU A 263 -19.69 14.70 42.81
N ASP A 264 -19.03 15.67 42.17
CA ASP A 264 -18.90 17.03 42.70
C ASP A 264 -20.26 17.74 42.82
N ASN A 265 -21.16 17.53 41.86
CA ASN A 265 -22.54 18.02 41.92
C ASN A 265 -23.33 17.33 43.03
N PHE A 266 -23.17 16.01 43.21
CA PHE A 266 -23.80 15.27 44.31
C PHE A 266 -23.33 15.78 45.68
N ASP A 267 -22.04 16.06 45.83
CA ASP A 267 -21.46 16.67 47.04
C ASP A 267 -22.05 18.05 47.30
N ARG A 268 -22.14 18.90 46.26
CA ARG A 268 -22.75 20.23 46.35
C ARG A 268 -24.22 20.16 46.77
N GLU A 269 -25.02 19.28 46.16
CA GLU A 269 -26.41 19.07 46.55
C GLU A 269 -26.55 18.57 47.99
N THR A 270 -25.63 17.71 48.43
CA THR A 270 -25.58 17.22 49.81
C THR A 270 -25.33 18.38 50.78
N GLN A 271 -24.39 19.28 50.45
CA GLN A 271 -24.10 20.46 51.26
C GLN A 271 -25.30 21.43 51.31
N LEU A 272 -25.98 21.65 50.18
CA LEU A 272 -27.18 22.48 50.12
C LEU A 272 -28.35 21.86 50.92
N GLY A 273 -28.54 20.55 50.83
CA GLY A 273 -29.53 19.82 51.64
C GLY A 273 -29.24 19.93 53.14
N VAL A 274 -27.96 19.88 53.52
CA VAL A 274 -27.53 20.11 54.91
C VAL A 274 -27.83 21.54 55.39
N ALA A 275 -27.70 22.55 54.53
CA ALA A 275 -28.04 23.94 54.84
C ALA A 275 -29.55 24.18 54.99
N GLY A 276 -30.39 23.35 54.34
CA GLY A 276 -31.86 23.40 54.44
C GLY A 276 -32.43 23.01 55.82
N PHE A 277 -31.62 22.45 56.72
CA PHE A 277 -32.02 22.13 58.09
C PHE A 277 -31.96 23.35 59.06
N GLY A 278 -31.73 24.55 58.53
CA GLY A 278 -31.76 25.82 59.29
C GLY A 278 -30.43 26.16 59.96
N ASN A 279 -30.25 27.45 60.29
CA ASN A 279 -29.09 27.99 61.02
C ASN A 279 -29.04 27.45 62.45
N ILE A 280 -28.61 26.21 62.62
CA ILE A 280 -27.95 25.78 63.86
C ILE A 280 -26.66 26.63 63.90
N ALA A 281 -26.50 27.45 64.94
CA ALA A 281 -25.44 28.45 65.03
C ALA A 281 -24.08 27.84 64.64
N ALA A 282 -23.31 28.56 63.83
CA ALA A 282 -22.05 28.06 63.27
C ALA A 282 -21.06 27.58 64.34
N ASP A 283 -21.10 28.17 65.54
CA ASP A 283 -20.27 27.76 66.68
C ASP A 283 -20.65 26.38 67.22
N ASP A 284 -21.93 26.01 67.18
CA ASP A 284 -22.39 24.66 67.50
C ASP A 284 -22.02 23.71 66.34
N ALA A 285 -22.29 24.06 65.09
CA ALA A 285 -22.03 23.18 63.95
C ALA A 285 -20.55 22.81 63.73
N THR A 286 -19.60 23.66 64.16
CA THR A 286 -18.16 23.43 64.01
C THR A 286 -17.63 22.41 65.03
N GLN A 287 -18.22 22.32 66.23
CA GLN A 287 -17.95 21.21 67.17
C GLN A 287 -18.52 19.87 66.67
N TRP A 288 -19.53 19.88 65.80
CA TRP A 288 -20.19 18.68 65.27
C TRP A 288 -19.49 18.10 64.03
N GLN A 289 -18.51 18.79 63.43
CA GLN A 289 -17.77 18.30 62.26
C GLN A 289 -16.56 17.41 62.60
N SER A 290 -16.07 17.41 63.85
CA SER A 290 -14.80 16.74 64.20
C SER A 290 -14.94 15.32 64.76
N THR A 291 -16.13 14.87 65.18
CA THR A 291 -16.32 13.57 65.85
C THR A 291 -17.19 12.63 65.02
N GLY A 292 -16.53 11.97 64.07
CA GLY A 292 -17.15 11.06 63.11
C GLY A 292 -17.60 9.70 63.65
N ASN A 293 -18.20 9.56 64.85
CA ASN A 293 -18.74 8.27 65.31
C ASN A 293 -19.95 8.41 66.25
N SER A 294 -21.16 8.40 65.66
CA SER A 294 -22.48 8.33 66.30
C SER A 294 -22.99 9.61 67.00
N THR A 295 -24.28 9.87 66.85
CA THR A 295 -25.01 10.96 67.52
C THR A 295 -24.81 10.94 69.05
N SER A 296 -24.63 9.75 69.64
CA SER A 296 -24.39 9.57 71.09
C SER A 296 -23.02 10.13 71.54
N SER A 297 -21.94 9.98 70.75
CA SER A 297 -20.63 10.52 71.15
C SER A 297 -20.57 12.04 71.10
N VAL A 298 -21.23 12.64 70.11
CA VAL A 298 -21.30 14.10 69.93
C VAL A 298 -22.11 14.74 71.05
N ILE A 299 -23.24 14.11 71.40
CA ILE A 299 -24.04 14.54 72.55
C ILE A 299 -23.20 14.42 73.83
N SER A 300 -22.50 13.30 74.06
CA SER A 300 -21.63 13.12 75.24
C SER A 300 -20.57 14.23 75.39
N ASP A 301 -19.91 14.66 74.32
CA ASP A 301 -18.88 15.73 74.38
C ASP A 301 -19.47 17.11 74.71
N ILE A 302 -20.67 17.42 74.21
CA ILE A 302 -21.40 18.65 74.54
C ILE A 302 -21.82 18.61 76.01
N MET A 303 -22.34 17.46 76.46
CA MET A 303 -22.72 17.25 77.85
C MET A 303 -21.52 17.37 78.80
N ASP A 304 -20.35 16.87 78.41
CA ASP A 304 -19.10 17.00 79.18
C ASP A 304 -18.60 18.45 79.29
N ASN A 305 -18.79 19.28 78.25
CA ASN A 305 -18.41 20.70 78.32
C ASN A 305 -19.40 21.55 79.12
N VAL A 306 -20.69 21.23 79.06
CA VAL A 306 -21.71 21.94 79.85
C VAL A 306 -21.65 21.55 81.33
N THR A 307 -21.40 20.27 81.66
CA THR A 307 -21.29 19.81 83.06
C THR A 307 -20.03 20.33 83.76
N LYS A 308 -18.91 20.53 83.04
CA LYS A 308 -17.67 21.09 83.59
C LYS A 308 -17.78 22.53 84.09
N THR A 309 -18.81 23.29 83.71
CA THR A 309 -18.99 24.70 84.11
C THR A 309 -19.94 24.94 85.28
N SER A 310 -20.56 23.90 85.86
CA SER A 310 -21.47 24.11 87.01
C SER A 310 -21.63 22.87 87.89
N SER A 311 -20.85 22.77 88.97
CA SER A 311 -20.89 21.64 89.92
C SER A 311 -21.84 21.84 91.12
N TRP A 312 -22.78 22.78 91.07
CA TRP A 312 -23.44 23.28 92.30
C TRP A 312 -24.93 22.90 92.43
N TYR A 313 -25.52 22.09 91.54
CA TYR A 313 -26.98 21.84 91.53
C TYR A 313 -27.43 20.37 91.48
N THR A 314 -26.51 19.40 91.54
CA THR A 314 -26.89 17.97 91.60
C THR A 314 -27.59 17.59 92.90
N ASP A 315 -27.45 18.38 93.97
CA ASP A 315 -28.08 18.10 95.28
C ASP A 315 -29.59 18.41 95.32
N ASP A 316 -30.15 19.19 94.37
CA ASP A 316 -31.57 19.59 94.39
C ASP A 316 -32.47 18.80 93.42
N LEU A 317 -31.89 17.90 92.60
CA LEU A 317 -32.64 16.97 91.73
C LEU A 317 -33.34 15.85 92.52
N ASP A 318 -33.03 15.68 93.81
CA ASP A 318 -33.55 14.58 94.62
C ASP A 318 -34.95 14.86 95.22
N ARG A 319 -35.51 16.05 94.99
CA ARG A 319 -36.86 16.43 95.46
C ARG A 319 -37.95 15.79 94.59
N SER A 320 -38.94 15.17 95.23
CA SER A 320 -40.04 14.42 94.58
C SER A 320 -40.78 15.21 93.50
N ASP A 321 -40.96 16.51 93.70
CA ASP A 321 -41.85 17.33 92.88
C ASP A 321 -41.18 17.75 91.56
N VAL A 322 -39.86 17.99 91.60
CA VAL A 322 -39.03 18.19 90.40
C VAL A 322 -38.97 16.91 89.59
N LYS A 323 -38.82 15.75 90.24
CA LYS A 323 -38.86 14.44 89.58
C LYS A 323 -40.21 14.18 88.90
N ASN A 324 -41.32 14.55 89.53
CA ASN A 324 -42.65 14.40 88.95
C ASN A 324 -42.84 15.31 87.74
N ALA A 325 -42.51 16.61 87.84
CA ALA A 325 -42.60 17.54 86.72
C ALA A 325 -41.70 17.13 85.55
N LEU A 326 -40.49 16.64 85.84
CA LEU A 326 -39.57 16.13 84.83
C LEU A 326 -40.09 14.85 84.17
N THR A 327 -40.70 13.95 84.93
CA THR A 327 -41.31 12.71 84.43
C THR A 327 -42.53 13.02 83.55
N GLU A 328 -43.36 13.99 83.94
CA GLU A 328 -44.50 14.44 83.16
C GLU A 328 -44.07 15.13 81.86
N ALA A 329 -43.11 16.05 81.91
CA ALA A 329 -42.56 16.72 80.74
C ALA A 329 -41.89 15.73 79.78
N LYS A 330 -41.08 14.80 80.30
CA LYS A 330 -40.49 13.68 79.54
C LYS A 330 -41.56 12.83 78.87
N SER A 331 -42.63 12.49 79.58
CA SER A 331 -43.73 11.68 79.04
C SER A 331 -44.53 12.43 77.96
N ALA A 332 -44.81 13.72 78.16
CA ALA A 332 -45.49 14.55 77.18
C ALA A 332 -44.68 14.68 75.88
N ILE A 333 -43.36 14.87 76.00
CA ILE A 333 -42.48 15.03 74.85
C ILE A 333 -42.27 13.71 74.11
N ILE A 334 -42.12 12.59 74.81
CA ILE A 334 -42.08 11.26 74.19
C ILE A 334 -43.39 10.95 73.47
N ARG A 335 -44.54 11.34 74.04
CA ARG A 335 -45.85 11.15 73.41
C ARG A 335 -45.97 11.96 72.11
N ASP A 336 -45.54 13.21 72.13
CA ASP A 336 -45.68 14.11 71.00
C ASP A 336 -44.55 13.91 69.97
N ASN A 337 -43.42 13.31 70.37
CA ASN A 337 -42.25 13.02 69.56
C ASN A 337 -41.70 11.60 69.86
N PRO A 338 -42.35 10.53 69.36
CA PRO A 338 -41.96 9.16 69.69
C PRO A 338 -40.55 8.79 69.19
N GLU A 339 -40.01 9.51 68.21
CA GLU A 339 -38.68 9.28 67.61
C GLU A 339 -37.50 9.55 68.58
N ILE A 340 -37.68 10.42 69.57
CA ILE A 340 -36.64 10.75 70.57
C ILE A 340 -36.79 9.93 71.86
N LYS A 341 -37.70 8.95 71.89
CA LYS A 341 -37.97 8.11 73.05
C LYS A 341 -36.70 7.41 73.54
N GLU A 342 -35.96 6.78 72.63
CA GLU A 342 -34.75 6.03 72.97
C GLU A 342 -33.71 6.92 73.65
N PHE A 343 -33.49 8.14 73.12
CA PHE A 343 -32.61 9.15 73.70
C PHE A 343 -33.09 9.62 75.08
N LEU A 344 -34.36 10.00 75.21
CA LEU A 344 -34.92 10.47 76.48
C LEU A 344 -35.01 9.35 77.53
N THR A 345 -34.91 8.08 77.15
CA THR A 345 -34.82 6.95 78.09
C THR A 345 -33.40 6.42 78.31
N GLY A 346 -32.42 6.95 77.58
CA GLY A 346 -31.02 6.56 77.66
C GLY A 346 -30.27 7.25 78.82
N PRO A 347 -29.03 6.81 79.10
CA PRO A 347 -28.20 7.37 80.18
C PRO A 347 -27.88 8.86 80.01
N GLU A 348 -27.95 9.39 78.79
CA GLU A 348 -27.72 10.81 78.48
C GLU A 348 -28.93 11.70 78.80
N ALA A 349 -30.11 11.11 79.00
CA ALA A 349 -31.36 11.83 79.23
C ALA A 349 -31.33 12.68 80.50
N ASP A 350 -30.79 12.13 81.58
CA ASP A 350 -30.79 12.81 82.89
C ASP A 350 -29.93 14.08 82.86
N ASN A 351 -28.83 14.05 82.11
CA ASN A 351 -28.00 15.22 81.93
C ASN A 351 -28.71 16.28 81.05
N PHE A 352 -29.36 15.88 79.96
CA PHE A 352 -30.12 16.81 79.08
C PHE A 352 -31.27 17.49 79.84
N LEU A 353 -31.99 16.68 80.63
CA LEU A 353 -33.05 17.14 81.51
C LEU A 353 -32.54 18.10 82.59
N GLY A 354 -31.35 17.85 83.15
CA GLY A 354 -30.69 18.77 84.07
C GLY A 354 -30.36 20.14 83.45
N ILE A 355 -29.94 20.19 82.18
CA ILE A 355 -29.70 21.45 81.46
C ILE A 355 -31.00 22.20 81.17
N ALA A 356 -32.05 21.48 80.72
CA ALA A 356 -33.34 22.10 80.45
C ALA A 356 -33.96 22.68 81.72
N LEU A 357 -33.82 21.96 82.85
CA LEU A 357 -34.21 22.44 84.18
C LEU A 357 -33.43 23.71 84.57
N LYS A 358 -32.11 23.72 84.39
CA LYS A 358 -31.26 24.90 84.63
C LYS A 358 -31.71 26.11 83.80
N ARG A 359 -31.94 25.94 82.50
CA ARG A 359 -32.40 27.02 81.62
C ARG A 359 -33.78 27.52 82.01
N ALA A 360 -34.70 26.63 82.39
CA ALA A 360 -36.01 27.02 82.87
C ALA A 360 -35.90 27.86 84.16
N TYR A 361 -35.01 27.48 85.09
CA TYR A 361 -34.70 28.30 86.27
C TYR A 361 -34.06 29.64 85.91
N ASP A 362 -33.11 29.68 84.97
CA ASP A 362 -32.44 30.92 84.54
C ASP A 362 -33.43 31.88 83.85
N VAL A 363 -34.39 31.36 83.08
CA VAL A 363 -35.44 32.14 82.40
C VAL A 363 -36.49 32.64 83.38
N THR A 364 -36.86 31.83 84.38
CA THR A 364 -37.89 32.22 85.38
C THR A 364 -37.33 33.03 86.55
N GLY A 365 -36.02 32.93 86.83
CA GLY A 365 -35.38 33.50 88.02
C GLY A 365 -34.73 34.87 87.87
N ASN A 366 -34.75 35.48 86.68
CA ASN A 366 -33.91 36.65 86.39
C ASN A 366 -34.55 38.02 86.60
N ASP A 367 -35.78 38.11 87.12
CA ASP A 367 -36.48 39.40 87.17
C ASP A 367 -36.84 39.95 88.57
N THR A 368 -36.29 39.42 89.66
CA THR A 368 -36.04 40.15 90.92
C THR A 368 -35.46 39.23 91.98
N GLY A 369 -34.41 39.69 92.67
CA GLY A 369 -33.67 38.90 93.64
C GLY A 369 -34.55 38.13 94.63
N ARG A 370 -34.27 36.82 94.77
CA ARG A 370 -34.84 35.91 95.78
C ARG A 370 -36.36 35.99 95.91
N VAL A 371 -37.09 35.89 94.81
CA VAL A 371 -38.42 35.29 94.89
C VAL A 371 -38.19 33.79 95.01
N LEU A 372 -38.55 33.24 96.18
CA LEU A 372 -38.85 31.81 96.31
C LEU A 372 -39.95 31.54 95.27
N ILE A 373 -39.57 31.07 94.08
CA ILE A 373 -40.54 30.52 93.13
C ILE A 373 -41.24 29.44 93.93
N ASP A 374 -42.50 29.69 94.26
CA ASP A 374 -43.29 28.75 95.02
C ASP A 374 -43.24 27.42 94.27
N LYS A 375 -42.98 26.33 95.00
CA LYS A 375 -42.58 25.04 94.43
C LYS A 375 -43.68 24.43 93.55
N ASP A 376 -44.87 25.00 93.62
CA ASP A 376 -46.07 24.69 92.86
C ASP A 376 -46.37 25.68 91.72
N SER A 377 -45.46 26.60 91.38
CA SER A 377 -45.68 27.58 90.31
C SER A 377 -45.77 26.89 88.95
N ASP A 378 -46.97 26.89 88.37
CA ASP A 378 -47.25 26.41 87.02
C ASP A 378 -46.31 27.07 85.97
N VAL A 379 -45.81 28.27 86.24
CA VAL A 379 -44.84 29.00 85.39
C VAL A 379 -43.50 28.28 85.25
N LEU A 380 -42.97 27.70 86.34
CA LEU A 380 -41.72 26.94 86.29
C LEU A 380 -41.93 25.62 85.54
N LYS A 381 -43.07 24.97 85.74
CA LYS A 381 -43.43 23.74 85.01
C LYS A 381 -43.56 24.00 83.51
N GLU A 382 -44.23 25.07 83.11
CA GLU A 382 -44.34 25.50 81.71
C GLU A 382 -42.97 25.84 81.10
N ALA A 383 -42.13 26.59 81.82
CA ALA A 383 -40.77 26.90 81.35
C ALA A 383 -39.89 25.65 81.17
N ILE A 384 -40.00 24.67 82.08
CA ILE A 384 -39.31 23.37 81.95
C ILE A 384 -39.82 22.63 80.72
N VAL A 385 -41.13 22.54 80.54
CA VAL A 385 -41.74 21.87 79.37
C VAL A 385 -41.30 22.54 78.07
N ASP A 386 -41.29 23.87 78.00
CA ASP A 386 -40.87 24.62 76.82
C ASP A 386 -39.39 24.42 76.50
N GLN A 387 -38.50 24.42 77.51
CA GLN A 387 -37.08 24.18 77.28
C GLN A 387 -36.79 22.74 76.85
N ILE A 388 -37.47 21.74 77.43
CA ILE A 388 -37.33 20.34 77.00
C ILE A 388 -37.91 20.16 75.60
N LYS A 389 -39.03 20.83 75.26
CA LYS A 389 -39.62 20.79 73.91
C LYS A 389 -38.70 21.41 72.86
N ASN A 390 -38.17 22.61 73.11
CA ASN A 390 -37.21 23.27 72.23
C ASN A 390 -35.93 22.44 72.05
N GLY A 391 -35.43 21.82 73.12
CA GLY A 391 -34.27 20.92 73.05
C GLY A 391 -34.59 19.61 72.31
N GLY A 392 -35.78 19.05 72.48
CA GLY A 392 -36.25 17.86 71.77
C GLY A 392 -36.42 18.09 70.27
N GLU A 393 -36.94 19.25 69.88
CA GLU A 393 -37.04 19.66 68.47
C GLU A 393 -35.65 19.85 67.83
N LEU A 394 -34.70 20.44 68.55
CA LEU A 394 -33.31 20.56 68.12
C LEU A 394 -32.64 19.18 67.93
N LEU A 395 -32.81 18.28 68.90
CA LEU A 395 -32.28 16.91 68.82
C LEU A 395 -32.88 16.13 67.64
N LEU A 396 -34.19 16.27 67.41
CA LEU A 396 -34.86 15.66 66.27
C LEU A 396 -34.33 16.20 64.93
N ALA A 397 -34.08 17.51 64.84
CA ALA A 397 -33.48 18.13 63.66
C ALA A 397 -32.05 17.61 63.41
N LEU A 398 -31.25 17.49 64.46
CA LEU A 398 -29.88 16.95 64.39
C LEU A 398 -29.84 15.46 64.01
N GLN A 399 -30.75 14.66 64.57
CA GLN A 399 -30.90 13.25 64.20
C GLN A 399 -31.31 13.09 62.73
N LYS A 400 -32.23 13.92 62.24
CA LYS A 400 -32.64 13.95 60.82
C LYS A 400 -31.47 14.38 59.93
N GLN A 401 -30.69 15.38 60.33
CA GLN A 401 -29.49 15.83 59.60
C GLN A 401 -28.40 14.75 59.57
N GLY A 402 -28.14 14.06 60.69
CA GLY A 402 -27.19 12.95 60.79
C GLY A 402 -27.59 11.76 59.91
N THR A 403 -28.88 11.39 59.94
CA THR A 403 -29.43 10.32 59.09
C THR A 403 -29.35 10.67 57.60
N TYR A 404 -29.64 11.93 57.25
CA TYR A 404 -29.48 12.44 55.89
C TYR A 404 -28.02 12.35 55.41
N ARG A 405 -27.06 12.82 56.22
CA ARG A 405 -25.62 12.74 55.90
C ARG A 405 -25.14 11.29 55.75
N ALA A 406 -25.53 10.40 56.66
CA ALA A 406 -25.16 8.99 56.59
C ALA A 406 -25.69 8.31 55.32
N THR A 407 -26.94 8.61 54.95
CA THR A 407 -27.56 8.10 53.72
C THR A 407 -26.83 8.63 52.48
N ARG A 408 -26.56 9.94 52.40
CA ARG A 408 -25.84 10.54 51.27
C ARG A 408 -24.40 10.03 51.14
N LEU A 409 -23.70 9.78 52.25
CA LEU A 409 -22.36 9.16 52.20
C LEU A 409 -22.40 7.73 51.64
N LYS A 410 -23.42 6.94 52.00
CA LYS A 410 -23.63 5.60 51.45
C LYS A 410 -23.93 5.66 49.95
N ASP A 411 -24.78 6.58 49.53
CA ASP A 411 -25.10 6.80 48.11
C ASP A 411 -23.89 7.25 47.30
N ARG A 412 -23.06 8.15 47.84
CA ARG A 412 -21.80 8.57 47.20
C ARG A 412 -20.86 7.38 46.97
N LYS A 413 -20.61 6.57 48.00
CA LYS A 413 -19.76 5.37 47.89
C LYS A 413 -20.28 4.39 46.85
N ARG A 414 -21.61 4.25 46.74
CA ARG A 414 -22.25 3.44 45.69
C ARG A 414 -21.96 4.04 44.29
N LEU A 415 -22.16 5.34 44.11
CA LEU A 415 -21.91 6.02 42.83
C LEU A 415 -20.43 5.95 42.41
N GLU A 416 -19.49 6.11 43.34
CA GLU A 416 -18.05 5.92 43.09
C GLU A 416 -17.75 4.50 42.59
N SER A 417 -18.33 3.48 43.23
CA SER A 417 -18.17 2.09 42.80
C SER A 417 -18.79 1.81 41.44
N GLU A 418 -20.01 2.32 41.17
CA GLU A 418 -20.71 2.16 39.90
C GLU A 418 -19.95 2.85 38.75
N SER A 419 -19.45 4.06 39.00
CA SER A 419 -18.62 4.82 38.07
C SER A 419 -17.31 4.09 37.73
N GLY A 420 -16.60 3.58 38.75
CA GLY A 420 -15.37 2.81 38.54
C GLY A 420 -15.60 1.53 37.73
N ASN A 421 -16.73 0.84 37.96
CA ASN A 421 -17.10 -0.33 37.18
C ASN A 421 -17.46 0.03 35.72
N ALA A 422 -18.20 1.12 35.50
CA ALA A 422 -18.54 1.59 34.16
C ALA A 422 -17.29 1.97 33.35
N LEU A 423 -16.31 2.63 33.97
CA LEU A 423 -15.03 2.94 33.32
C LEU A 423 -14.26 1.68 32.91
N LYS A 424 -14.19 0.65 33.76
CA LYS A 424 -13.55 -0.63 33.43
C LYS A 424 -14.23 -1.36 32.27
N ILE A 425 -15.57 -1.33 32.23
CA ILE A 425 -16.35 -1.93 31.14
C ILE A 425 -16.08 -1.17 29.83
N LEU A 426 -16.09 0.16 29.87
CA LEU A 426 -15.81 1.00 28.70
C LEU A 426 -14.38 0.79 28.19
N GLU A 427 -13.39 0.73 29.09
CA GLU A 427 -12.00 0.45 28.74
C GLU A 427 -11.88 -0.92 28.04
N SER A 428 -12.51 -1.95 28.60
CA SER A 428 -12.53 -3.30 28.02
C SER A 428 -13.18 -3.33 26.64
N ALA A 429 -14.30 -2.62 26.47
CA ALA A 429 -15.01 -2.52 25.19
C ALA A 429 -14.18 -1.75 24.12
N LEU A 430 -13.47 -0.69 24.52
CA LEU A 430 -12.59 0.07 23.64
C LEU A 430 -11.36 -0.76 23.21
N ARG A 431 -10.78 -1.55 24.12
CA ARG A 431 -9.70 -2.49 23.78
C ARG A 431 -10.17 -3.53 22.76
N LYS A 432 -11.31 -4.16 23.01
CA LYS A 432 -11.91 -5.13 22.08
C LYS A 432 -12.20 -4.53 20.70
N ALA A 433 -12.78 -3.33 20.64
CA ALA A 433 -13.07 -2.65 19.37
C ALA A 433 -11.80 -2.24 18.60
N GLN A 434 -10.68 -2.06 19.29
CA GLN A 434 -9.38 -1.83 18.67
C GLN A 434 -8.77 -3.12 18.14
N GLU A 435 -8.87 -4.22 18.89
CA GLU A 435 -8.47 -5.56 18.44
C GLU A 435 -9.23 -5.99 17.17
N ASP A 436 -10.55 -5.76 17.11
CA ASP A 436 -11.39 -6.11 15.95
C ASP A 436 -11.03 -5.32 14.66
N ARG A 437 -10.29 -4.21 14.76
CA ARG A 437 -9.87 -3.38 13.63
C ARG A 437 -8.47 -3.72 13.10
N LEU A 438 -7.71 -4.55 13.81
CA LEU A 438 -6.31 -4.89 13.53
C LEU A 438 -6.16 -6.31 12.97
#